data_AF-A0A2N1UY24-F1
#
_entry.id   AF-A0A2N1UY24-F1
#
_cell.length_a   1.000
_cell.length_b   1.000
_cell.length_c   1.000
_cell.angle_alpha   90.00
_cell.angle_beta   90.00
_cell.angle_gamma   90.00
#
_symmetry.space_group_name_H-M   'P 1'
#
loop_
_entity.id
_entity.type
_entity.pdbx_description
1 polymer ?
#
loop_
_entity_poly.entity_id
_entity_poly.type
_entity_poly.pdbx_seq_one_letter_code
_entity_poly.pdbx_strand_id
1 'polypeptide(L)'
;MIDVDDDNLWRVNLFDVLGVSDNASKDDLRNMYKQLAKKYHPDRFPAGSPAQHEAKEKFSDINRAYEVLSNDSKRQIYLDTRRLLAEHLEANGLSAPPPAAKAEAPAAAAASAEPAKAKSETPAAAAPAEAKVPSSSKKDGLDYKLMEAEDAYKEGTVQFSKSDLDGAISSFQRAISILPDTAKYHSNLGRAFLMKGWKGMAQSAFKQALVLNPNDPIAKKHYEPEKTRKKGLLDGLLGRFKKD
;
A
#
# COMPACT_ATOMS: atom_id res chain seq x y z
N MET A 1 13.83 -15.10 -2.07
CA MET A 1 13.11 -13.90 -2.50
C MET A 1 11.92 -13.84 -1.58
N ILE A 2 11.92 -12.91 -0.61
CA ILE A 2 10.84 -12.83 0.38
C ILE A 2 9.79 -11.95 -0.28
N ASP A 3 8.60 -12.49 -0.53
CA ASP A 3 7.44 -11.74 -1.00
C ASP A 3 7.13 -10.64 0.03
N VAL A 4 7.57 -9.42 -0.30
CA VAL A 4 7.22 -8.17 0.38
C VAL A 4 5.99 -7.60 -0.34
N ASP A 5 5.03 -8.47 -0.66
CA ASP A 5 3.85 -8.15 -1.46
C ASP A 5 2.61 -7.89 -0.60
N ASP A 6 2.81 -7.65 0.70
CA ASP A 6 1.71 -7.31 1.59
C ASP A 6 1.57 -5.78 1.66
N ASP A 7 0.84 -5.24 0.69
CA ASP A 7 0.59 -3.84 0.27
C ASP A 7 0.13 -2.83 1.36
N ASN A 8 0.16 -3.19 2.64
CA ASN A 8 -0.40 -2.42 3.76
C ASN A 8 0.59 -2.11 4.91
N LEU A 9 1.87 -2.46 4.75
CA LEU A 9 2.93 -2.24 5.76
C LEU A 9 3.12 -0.77 6.16
N TRP A 10 2.69 0.18 5.33
CA TRP A 10 2.89 1.61 5.54
C TRP A 10 1.64 2.34 6.08
N ARG A 11 0.46 1.70 6.10
CA ARG A 11 -0.77 2.28 6.70
C ARG A 11 -1.00 1.85 8.14
N VAL A 12 -0.65 0.60 8.45
CA VAL A 12 -0.94 0.00 9.76
C VAL A 12 0.37 -0.24 10.50
N ASN A 13 0.45 0.32 11.70
CA ASN A 13 1.55 0.03 12.61
C ASN A 13 1.38 -1.40 13.15
N LEU A 14 2.27 -2.31 12.75
CA LEU A 14 2.25 -3.71 13.17
C LEU A 14 2.52 -3.87 14.67
N PHE A 15 3.26 -2.94 15.28
CA PHE A 15 3.46 -2.92 16.73
C PHE A 15 2.14 -2.57 17.44
N ASP A 16 1.36 -1.62 16.90
CA ASP A 16 0.04 -1.26 17.44
C ASP A 16 -0.98 -2.40 17.29
N VAL A 17 -0.91 -3.18 16.20
CA VAL A 17 -1.75 -4.38 16.00
C VAL A 17 -1.52 -5.41 17.11
N LEU A 18 -0.27 -5.60 17.52
CA LEU A 18 0.08 -6.48 18.64
C LEU A 18 -0.04 -5.79 20.01
N GLY A 19 -0.29 -4.48 20.04
CA GLY A 19 -0.35 -3.68 21.27
C GLY A 19 0.98 -3.59 22.02
N VAL A 20 2.10 -3.62 21.28
CA VAL A 20 3.46 -3.56 21.85
C VAL A 20 4.17 -2.26 21.46
N SER A 21 5.24 -1.92 22.18
CA SER A 21 6.11 -0.81 21.80
C SER A 21 7.02 -1.16 20.61
N ASP A 22 7.47 -0.16 19.86
CA ASP A 22 8.38 -0.30 18.72
C ASP A 22 9.73 -0.96 19.11
N ASN A 23 10.12 -0.84 20.37
CA ASN A 23 11.33 -1.44 20.94
C ASN A 23 11.10 -2.86 21.51
N ALA A 24 9.92 -3.46 21.34
CA ALA A 24 9.57 -4.74 21.94
C ALA A 24 10.55 -5.85 21.57
N SER A 25 10.86 -6.69 22.56
CA SER A 25 11.72 -7.87 22.37
C SER A 25 10.96 -8.98 21.64
N LYS A 26 11.69 -9.98 21.13
CA LYS A 26 11.06 -11.16 20.50
C LYS A 26 10.16 -11.92 21.47
N ASP A 27 10.52 -11.95 22.74
CA ASP A 27 9.71 -12.62 23.76
C ASP A 27 8.41 -11.87 24.02
N ASP A 28 8.44 -10.54 24.02
CA ASP A 28 7.23 -9.71 24.13
C ASP A 28 6.29 -9.93 22.94
N LEU A 29 6.84 -9.93 21.73
CA LEU A 29 6.08 -10.20 20.50
C LEU A 29 5.41 -11.57 20.55
N ARG A 30 6.16 -12.60 20.96
CA ARG A 30 5.65 -13.97 21.09
C ARG A 30 4.57 -14.07 22.18
N ASN A 31 4.76 -13.39 23.30
CA ASN A 31 3.81 -13.42 24.41
C ASN A 31 2.50 -12.72 24.03
N MET A 32 2.56 -11.54 23.41
CA MET A 32 1.37 -10.83 22.96
C MET A 32 0.65 -11.56 21.84
N TYR A 33 1.39 -12.09 20.87
CA TYR A 33 0.82 -12.95 19.84
C TYR A 33 0.00 -14.10 20.44
N LYS A 34 0.55 -14.85 21.40
CA LYS A 34 -0.16 -15.96 22.07
C LYS A 34 -1.43 -15.50 22.77
N GLN A 35 -1.38 -14.36 23.48
CA GLN A 35 -2.55 -13.82 24.18
C GLN A 35 -3.66 -13.41 23.20
N LEU A 36 -3.29 -12.71 22.13
CA LEU A 36 -4.21 -12.23 21.11
C LEU A 36 -4.76 -13.38 20.26
N ALA A 37 -3.92 -14.34 19.87
CA ALA A 37 -4.34 -15.55 19.17
C ALA A 37 -5.36 -16.35 19.99
N LYS A 38 -5.13 -16.51 21.29
CA LYS A 38 -6.11 -17.14 22.19
C LYS A 38 -7.39 -16.32 22.27
N LYS A 39 -7.33 -14.99 22.26
CA LYS A 39 -8.50 -14.10 22.38
C LYS A 39 -9.37 -14.10 21.13
N TYR A 40 -8.76 -14.08 19.95
CA TYR A 40 -9.43 -13.93 18.65
C TYR A 40 -9.48 -15.22 17.83
N HIS A 41 -9.20 -16.38 18.42
CA HIS A 41 -9.33 -17.66 17.72
C HIS A 41 -10.78 -17.88 17.25
N PRO A 42 -11.03 -18.19 15.96
CA PRO A 42 -12.37 -18.27 15.39
C PRO A 42 -13.26 -19.34 16.06
N ASP A 43 -12.67 -20.41 16.59
CA ASP A 43 -13.40 -21.47 17.32
C ASP A 43 -14.01 -21.01 18.65
N ARG A 44 -13.61 -19.84 19.16
CA ARG A 44 -14.21 -19.28 20.38
C ARG A 44 -15.53 -18.55 20.12
N PHE A 45 -15.89 -18.38 18.85
CA PHE A 45 -17.06 -17.64 18.43
C PHE A 45 -18.03 -18.58 17.68
N PRO A 46 -19.35 -18.39 17.83
CA PRO A 46 -20.33 -19.19 17.13
C PRO A 46 -20.15 -19.14 15.61
N ALA A 47 -20.23 -20.30 14.96
CA ALA A 47 -20.08 -20.42 13.51
C ALA A 47 -21.09 -19.54 12.76
N GLY A 48 -20.61 -18.72 11.83
CA GLY A 48 -21.43 -17.82 11.02
C GLY A 48 -21.90 -16.55 11.73
N SER A 49 -21.44 -16.28 12.96
CA SER A 49 -21.76 -15.04 13.67
C SER A 49 -20.92 -13.84 13.17
N PRO A 50 -21.43 -12.60 13.24
CA PRO A 50 -20.63 -11.40 12.97
C PRO A 50 -19.37 -11.32 13.83
N ALA A 51 -19.46 -11.78 15.09
CA ALA A 51 -18.32 -11.84 16.00
C ALA A 51 -17.22 -12.81 15.53
N GLN A 52 -17.60 -13.92 14.89
CA GLN A 52 -16.62 -14.84 14.29
C GLN A 52 -15.93 -14.21 13.08
N HIS A 53 -16.66 -13.46 12.26
CA HIS A 53 -16.08 -12.72 11.14
C HIS A 53 -15.05 -11.70 11.62
N GLU A 54 -15.44 -10.86 12.60
CA GLU A 54 -14.57 -9.85 13.19
C GLU A 54 -13.34 -10.48 13.87
N ALA A 55 -13.52 -11.61 14.55
CA ALA A 55 -12.42 -12.36 15.14
C ALA A 55 -11.45 -12.90 14.08
N LYS A 56 -11.97 -13.39 12.94
CA LYS A 56 -11.16 -13.88 11.82
C LYS A 56 -10.33 -12.77 11.18
N GLU A 57 -10.91 -11.59 10.98
CA GLU A 57 -10.18 -10.41 10.48
C GLU A 57 -9.06 -10.01 11.45
N LYS A 58 -9.38 -9.83 12.74
CA LYS A 58 -8.36 -9.51 13.75
C LYS A 58 -7.27 -10.56 13.84
N PHE A 59 -7.63 -11.84 13.78
CA PHE A 59 -6.68 -12.94 13.83
C PHE A 59 -5.74 -12.93 12.62
N SER A 60 -6.24 -12.55 11.44
CA SER A 60 -5.43 -12.35 10.24
C SER A 60 -4.41 -11.21 10.45
N ASP A 61 -4.85 -10.06 10.97
CA ASP A 61 -3.96 -8.93 11.24
C ASP A 61 -2.87 -9.27 12.28
N ILE A 62 -3.26 -9.99 13.34
CA ILE A 62 -2.35 -10.46 14.40
C ILE A 62 -1.29 -11.40 13.83
N ASN A 63 -1.69 -12.37 12.99
CA ASN A 63 -0.75 -13.29 12.35
C ASN A 63 0.24 -12.55 11.45
N ARG A 64 -0.26 -11.63 10.62
CA ARG A 64 0.56 -10.82 9.73
C ARG A 64 1.58 -9.99 10.51
N ALA A 65 1.14 -9.28 11.56
CA ALA A 65 2.01 -8.46 12.37
C ALA A 65 3.12 -9.32 13.03
N TYR A 66 2.76 -10.48 13.57
CA TYR A 66 3.73 -11.37 14.17
C TYR A 66 4.70 -11.97 13.14
N GLU A 67 4.24 -12.34 11.95
CA GLU A 67 5.09 -12.91 10.90
C GLU A 67 6.22 -11.94 10.49
N VAL A 68 5.88 -10.65 10.33
CA VAL A 68 6.85 -9.62 9.96
C VAL A 68 7.76 -9.26 11.14
N LEU A 69 7.19 -9.03 12.32
CA LEU A 69 7.95 -8.52 13.48
C LEU A 69 8.81 -9.59 14.17
N SER A 70 8.42 -10.86 14.10
CA SER A 70 9.19 -11.96 14.73
C SER A 70 10.43 -12.36 13.94
N ASN A 71 10.46 -12.07 12.63
CA ASN A 71 11.60 -12.33 11.76
C ASN A 71 12.50 -11.10 11.69
N ASP A 72 13.79 -11.26 12.03
CA ASP A 72 14.73 -10.13 12.11
C ASP A 72 14.89 -9.37 10.79
N SER A 73 15.01 -10.10 9.68
CA SER A 73 15.17 -9.48 8.35
C SER A 73 13.91 -8.73 7.93
N LYS A 74 12.73 -9.34 8.13
CA LYS A 74 11.44 -8.69 7.80
C LYS A 74 11.18 -7.48 8.71
N ARG A 75 11.47 -7.59 10.01
CA ARG A 75 11.37 -6.49 10.97
C ARG A 75 12.28 -5.34 10.58
N GLN A 76 13.53 -5.61 10.19
CA GLN A 76 14.44 -4.55 9.77
C GLN A 76 13.93 -3.83 8.53
N ILE A 77 13.47 -4.56 7.51
CA ILE A 77 12.87 -3.98 6.30
C ILE A 77 11.65 -3.12 6.66
N TYR A 78 10.79 -3.60 7.56
CA TYR A 78 9.63 -2.85 8.03
C TYR A 78 10.01 -1.55 8.74
N LEU A 79 11.00 -1.60 9.64
CA LEU A 79 11.51 -0.45 10.36
C LEU A 79 12.18 0.56 9.41
N ASP A 80 13.01 0.08 8.48
CA ASP A 80 13.66 0.92 7.47
C ASP A 80 12.61 1.59 6.56
N THR A 81 11.59 0.85 6.15
CA THR A 81 10.47 1.40 5.36
C THR A 81 9.73 2.48 6.14
N ARG A 82 9.41 2.23 7.41
CA ARG A 82 8.75 3.23 8.28
C ARG A 82 9.62 4.43 8.59
N ARG A 83 10.92 4.23 8.76
CA ARG A 83 11.90 5.30 8.94
C ARG A 83 11.98 6.16 7.69
N LEU A 84 12.09 5.57 6.51
CA LEU A 84 12.11 6.29 5.23
C LEU A 84 10.80 7.07 5.02
N LEU A 85 9.66 6.50 5.42
CA LEU A 85 8.38 7.22 5.42
C LEU A 85 8.40 8.42 6.39
N ALA A 86 8.90 8.23 7.62
CA ALA A 86 8.99 9.29 8.64
C ALA A 86 9.96 10.41 8.25
N GLU A 87 11.14 10.08 7.74
CA GLU A 87 12.13 11.05 7.26
C GLU A 87 11.59 11.88 6.07
N HIS A 88 10.72 11.31 5.22
CA HIS A 88 10.03 12.04 4.15
C HIS A 88 8.85 12.89 4.64
N LEU A 89 8.24 12.55 5.78
CA LEU A 89 7.15 13.28 6.42
C LEU A 89 7.67 14.50 7.20
N GLU A 90 8.75 14.36 7.96
CA GLU A 90 9.35 15.44 8.75
C GLU A 90 9.99 16.52 7.87
N ALA A 91 10.59 16.16 6.72
CA ALA A 91 11.13 17.13 5.77
C ALA A 91 10.07 18.05 5.13
N ASN A 92 8.78 17.67 5.21
CA ASN A 92 7.65 18.42 4.65
C ASN A 92 6.69 18.97 5.73
N GLY A 93 7.06 18.90 7.02
CA GLY A 93 6.29 19.50 8.12
C GLY A 93 4.89 18.90 8.36
N LEU A 94 4.63 17.66 7.94
CA LEU A 94 3.34 16.99 8.12
C LEU A 94 3.49 15.75 9.01
N SER A 95 2.68 15.69 10.07
CA SER A 95 2.56 14.54 10.97
C SER A 95 2.22 13.27 10.19
N ALA A 96 2.76 12.14 10.64
CA ALA A 96 2.35 10.82 10.18
C ALA A 96 0.82 10.70 10.11
N PRO A 97 0.26 10.04 9.06
CA PRO A 97 -1.18 9.82 9.01
C PRO A 97 -1.58 9.13 10.31
N PRO A 98 -2.56 9.68 11.05
CA PRO A 98 -2.95 9.12 12.33
C PRO A 98 -3.36 7.66 12.11
N PRO A 99 -3.00 6.73 13.02
CA PRO A 99 -3.56 5.39 12.99
C PRO A 99 -5.08 5.54 12.94
N ALA A 100 -5.73 4.83 12.02
CA ALA A 100 -7.16 4.92 11.75
C ALA A 100 -7.93 5.07 13.08
N ALA A 101 -8.38 6.29 13.36
CA ALA A 101 -9.08 6.61 14.58
C ALA A 101 -10.36 5.76 14.61
N LYS A 102 -10.55 5.05 15.72
CA LYS A 102 -11.74 4.26 16.00
C LYS A 102 -12.98 5.08 15.66
N ALA A 103 -13.86 4.49 14.85
CA ALA A 103 -15.16 5.04 14.56
C ALA A 103 -16.01 5.08 15.84
N GLU A 104 -16.14 6.26 16.42
CA GLU A 104 -17.27 6.62 17.29
C GLU A 104 -18.14 7.61 16.51
N ALA A 105 -19.32 7.14 16.11
CA ALA A 105 -20.49 8.00 15.87
C ALA A 105 -21.06 8.42 17.26
N PRO A 106 -21.84 9.54 17.41
CA PRO A 106 -22.80 10.02 16.42
C PRO A 106 -23.05 11.55 16.34
N ALA A 107 -23.93 11.89 15.38
CA ALA A 107 -24.97 12.93 15.38
C ALA A 107 -24.66 14.37 14.88
N ALA A 108 -25.29 14.65 13.74
CA ALA A 108 -26.13 15.82 13.41
C ALA A 108 -25.55 17.25 13.50
N ALA A 109 -25.49 17.95 12.36
CA ALA A 109 -26.35 19.11 12.07
C ALA A 109 -26.03 19.73 10.69
N ALA A 110 -27.07 20.33 10.12
CA ALA A 110 -27.18 20.96 8.80
C ALA A 110 -26.27 22.19 8.58
N ALA A 111 -25.96 22.51 7.32
CA ALA A 111 -26.50 23.69 6.61
C ALA A 111 -25.76 23.98 5.29
N SER A 112 -26.55 24.49 4.35
CA SER A 112 -26.28 24.84 2.95
C SER A 112 -25.19 25.87 2.71
N ALA A 113 -24.51 25.79 1.55
CA ALA A 113 -24.32 26.92 0.64
C ALA A 113 -23.68 26.46 -0.70
N GLU A 114 -24.27 26.95 -1.79
CA GLU A 114 -23.95 26.73 -3.20
C GLU A 114 -22.97 27.85 -3.71
N PRO A 115 -22.70 28.00 -5.02
CA PRO A 115 -21.48 27.56 -5.69
C PRO A 115 -20.53 28.70 -6.09
N ALA A 116 -19.26 28.38 -6.37
CA ALA A 116 -18.35 29.29 -7.06
C ALA A 116 -17.64 28.60 -8.24
N LYS A 117 -17.85 29.22 -9.39
CA LYS A 117 -17.46 28.84 -10.74
C LYS A 117 -16.10 29.49 -11.05
N ALA A 118 -15.08 28.70 -11.40
CA ALA A 118 -13.92 29.22 -12.12
C ALA A 118 -13.32 28.15 -13.04
N LYS A 119 -13.17 28.55 -14.30
CA LYS A 119 -12.69 27.78 -15.45
C LYS A 119 -11.15 27.65 -15.45
N SER A 120 -10.67 26.92 -16.46
CA SER A 120 -9.32 26.82 -17.04
C SER A 120 -8.34 25.92 -16.29
N GLU A 121 -7.63 24.97 -16.88
CA GLU A 121 -7.47 24.51 -18.27
C GLU A 121 -6.85 23.09 -18.18
N THR A 122 -7.44 22.14 -18.89
CA THR A 122 -6.83 20.83 -19.17
C THR A 122 -5.93 20.95 -20.41
N PRO A 123 -4.99 20.01 -20.56
CA PRO A 123 -5.11 19.21 -21.78
C PRO A 123 -5.19 17.72 -21.47
N ALA A 124 -6.30 17.16 -21.96
CA ALA A 124 -6.40 15.90 -22.67
C ALA A 124 -5.70 14.67 -22.04
N ALA A 125 -6.54 13.90 -21.36
CA ALA A 125 -6.39 12.47 -21.23
C ALA A 125 -6.36 11.80 -22.62
N ALA A 126 -5.29 11.07 -22.90
CA ALA A 126 -5.32 9.98 -23.85
C ALA A 126 -5.96 8.77 -23.15
N ALA A 127 -7.22 8.51 -23.47
CA ALA A 127 -7.86 7.23 -23.21
C ALA A 127 -7.23 6.16 -24.12
N PRO A 128 -7.01 4.92 -23.66
CA PRO A 128 -6.96 3.79 -24.56
C PRO A 128 -8.31 3.07 -24.56
N ALA A 129 -8.91 3.10 -25.75
CA ALA A 129 -9.67 2.05 -26.42
C ALA A 129 -10.50 1.05 -25.58
N GLU A 130 -11.81 1.12 -25.82
CA GLU A 130 -12.79 0.09 -25.50
C GLU A 130 -12.37 -1.28 -26.08
N ALA A 131 -12.13 -2.25 -25.19
CA ALA A 131 -12.06 -3.66 -25.56
C ALA A 131 -13.46 -4.27 -25.39
N LYS A 132 -14.08 -4.57 -26.53
CA LYS A 132 -15.33 -5.33 -26.65
C LYS A 132 -15.14 -6.73 -26.06
N VAL A 133 -15.80 -7.03 -24.94
CA VAL A 133 -15.74 -8.35 -24.29
C VAL A 133 -16.77 -9.29 -24.96
N PRO A 134 -16.37 -10.44 -25.53
CA PRO A 134 -17.32 -11.46 -25.95
C PRO A 134 -17.75 -12.33 -24.77
N SER A 135 -18.96 -12.87 -24.90
CA SER A 135 -19.74 -13.50 -23.86
C SER A 135 -19.28 -14.90 -23.44
N SER A 136 -19.67 -15.19 -22.20
CA SER A 136 -20.17 -16.48 -21.70
C SER A 136 -19.18 -17.53 -21.16
N SER A 137 -19.46 -17.87 -19.89
CA SER A 137 -19.49 -19.22 -19.30
C SER A 137 -18.31 -19.60 -18.38
N LYS A 138 -18.68 -19.93 -17.13
CA LYS A 138 -17.91 -20.64 -16.06
C LYS A 138 -17.08 -19.78 -15.09
N LYS A 139 -17.58 -18.59 -14.73
CA LYS A 139 -16.74 -17.43 -14.42
C LYS A 139 -17.16 -16.64 -13.16
N ASP A 140 -18.10 -17.18 -12.38
CA ASP A 140 -18.83 -16.45 -11.34
C ASP A 140 -17.94 -15.95 -10.18
N GLY A 141 -16.80 -16.63 -9.93
CA GLY A 141 -15.87 -16.31 -8.86
C GLY A 141 -14.77 -15.28 -9.19
N LEU A 142 -14.34 -15.26 -10.45
CA LEU A 142 -13.32 -14.32 -10.92
C LEU A 142 -13.97 -13.03 -11.41
N ASP A 143 -15.18 -13.12 -11.96
CA ASP A 143 -15.93 -11.95 -12.41
C ASP A 143 -16.31 -11.03 -11.25
N TYR A 144 -16.61 -11.56 -10.04
CA TYR A 144 -16.89 -10.70 -8.88
C TYR A 144 -15.66 -9.94 -8.40
N LYS A 145 -14.49 -10.61 -8.29
CA LYS A 145 -13.24 -9.95 -7.88
C LYS A 145 -12.81 -8.91 -8.90
N LEU A 146 -12.96 -9.23 -10.18
CA LEU A 146 -12.67 -8.29 -11.25
C LEU A 146 -13.60 -7.08 -11.19
N MET A 147 -14.90 -7.28 -11.00
CA MET A 147 -15.85 -6.19 -10.85
C MET A 147 -15.51 -5.30 -9.64
N GLU A 148 -15.24 -5.90 -8.48
CA GLU A 148 -14.90 -5.17 -7.27
C GLU A 148 -13.58 -4.39 -7.39
N ALA A 149 -12.56 -5.00 -8.01
CA ALA A 149 -11.29 -4.33 -8.28
C ALA A 149 -11.45 -3.17 -9.28
N GLU A 150 -12.26 -3.35 -10.33
CA GLU A 150 -12.56 -2.29 -11.30
C GLU A 150 -13.35 -1.14 -10.67
N ASP A 151 -14.28 -1.42 -9.76
CA ASP A 151 -15.06 -0.38 -9.10
C ASP A 151 -14.20 0.42 -8.12
N ALA A 152 -13.33 -0.23 -7.35
CA ALA A 152 -12.32 0.45 -6.54
C ALA A 152 -11.36 1.27 -7.41
N TYR A 153 -10.92 0.73 -8.56
CA TYR A 153 -10.08 1.47 -9.49
C TYR A 153 -10.78 2.73 -10.03
N LYS A 154 -12.04 2.61 -10.48
CA LYS A 154 -12.84 3.76 -10.97
C LYS A 154 -12.97 4.82 -9.89
N GLU A 155 -13.31 4.44 -8.66
CA GLU A 155 -13.38 5.37 -7.53
C GLU A 155 -12.06 6.12 -7.35
N GLY A 156 -10.93 5.39 -7.38
CA GLY A 156 -9.60 5.97 -7.29
C GLY A 156 -9.31 6.98 -8.39
N THR A 157 -9.74 6.71 -9.64
CA THR A 157 -9.59 7.67 -10.74
C THR A 157 -10.43 8.94 -10.55
N VAL A 158 -11.64 8.79 -10.01
CA VAL A 158 -12.53 9.93 -9.71
C VAL A 158 -11.92 10.79 -8.61
N GLN A 159 -11.45 10.19 -7.52
CA GLN A 159 -10.77 10.91 -6.43
C GLN A 159 -9.50 11.60 -6.93
N PHE A 160 -8.68 10.90 -7.74
CA PHE A 160 -7.47 11.47 -8.32
C PHE A 160 -7.77 12.69 -9.19
N SER A 161 -8.83 12.63 -10.01
CA SER A 161 -9.28 13.77 -10.83
C SER A 161 -9.76 14.96 -9.99
N LYS A 162 -10.26 14.71 -8.78
CA LYS A 162 -10.68 15.72 -7.80
C LYS A 162 -9.52 16.23 -6.95
N SER A 163 -8.29 15.81 -7.23
CA SER A 163 -7.09 16.06 -6.41
C SER A 163 -7.18 15.50 -4.98
N ASP A 164 -8.15 14.62 -4.71
CA ASP A 164 -8.20 13.83 -3.48
C ASP A 164 -7.20 12.67 -3.62
N LEU A 165 -5.93 13.00 -3.40
CA LEU A 165 -4.83 12.04 -3.56
C LEU A 165 -4.89 10.94 -2.51
N ASP A 166 -5.35 11.25 -1.30
CA ASP A 166 -5.48 10.29 -0.20
C ASP A 166 -6.59 9.27 -0.45
N GLY A 167 -7.76 9.73 -0.92
CA GLY A 167 -8.81 8.86 -1.42
C GLY A 167 -8.28 7.98 -2.55
N ALA A 168 -7.67 8.60 -3.57
CA ALA A 168 -7.19 7.88 -4.75
C ALA A 168 -6.20 6.77 -4.42
N ILE A 169 -5.21 7.06 -3.56
CA ILE A 169 -4.23 6.07 -3.09
C ILE A 169 -4.96 4.90 -2.40
N SER A 170 -5.97 5.19 -1.57
CA SER A 170 -6.76 4.18 -0.87
C SER A 170 -7.54 3.27 -1.81
N SER A 171 -8.25 3.84 -2.78
CA SER A 171 -9.06 3.07 -3.71
C SER A 171 -8.21 2.29 -4.74
N PHE A 172 -7.07 2.83 -5.17
CA PHE A 172 -6.12 2.06 -5.99
C PHE A 172 -5.51 0.88 -5.22
N GLN A 173 -5.21 1.03 -3.93
CA GLN A 173 -4.70 -0.07 -3.11
C GLN A 173 -5.74 -1.15 -2.87
N ARG A 174 -7.01 -0.77 -2.71
CA ARG A 174 -8.11 -1.74 -2.72
C ARG A 174 -8.13 -2.54 -4.01
N ALA A 175 -8.03 -1.88 -5.17
CA ALA A 175 -7.99 -2.58 -6.46
C ALA A 175 -6.81 -3.58 -6.54
N ILE A 176 -5.63 -3.18 -6.07
CA ILE A 176 -4.43 -4.04 -6.02
C ILE A 176 -4.63 -5.21 -5.05
N SER A 177 -5.22 -5.00 -3.88
CA SER A 177 -5.46 -6.07 -2.90
C SER A 177 -6.39 -7.18 -3.41
N ILE A 178 -7.24 -6.86 -4.38
CA ILE A 178 -8.17 -7.81 -4.99
C ILE A 178 -7.50 -8.49 -6.20
N LEU A 179 -6.82 -7.73 -7.05
CA LEU A 179 -6.09 -8.23 -8.23
C LEU A 179 -4.67 -7.63 -8.30
N PRO A 180 -3.69 -8.27 -7.62
CA PRO A 180 -2.34 -7.71 -7.49
C PRO A 180 -1.57 -7.70 -8.81
N ASP A 181 -1.89 -8.61 -9.73
CA ASP A 181 -1.15 -8.78 -11.00
C ASP A 181 -1.61 -7.81 -12.11
N THR A 182 -2.33 -6.74 -11.76
CA THR A 182 -2.86 -5.78 -12.74
C THR A 182 -1.98 -4.54 -12.83
N ALA A 183 -1.14 -4.46 -13.86
CA ALA A 183 -0.19 -3.37 -14.06
C ALA A 183 -0.81 -1.95 -13.98
N LYS A 184 -2.04 -1.76 -14.50
CA LYS A 184 -2.71 -0.44 -14.52
C LYS A 184 -2.98 0.11 -13.11
N TYR A 185 -3.23 -0.76 -12.12
CA TYR A 185 -3.53 -0.32 -10.77
C TYR A 185 -2.25 0.20 -10.10
N HIS A 186 -1.14 -0.50 -10.29
CA HIS A 186 0.18 -0.08 -9.83
C HIS A 186 0.65 1.23 -10.49
N SER A 187 0.46 1.39 -11.80
CA SER A 187 0.90 2.61 -12.50
C SER A 187 0.06 3.84 -12.12
N ASN A 188 -1.23 3.69 -11.84
CA ASN A 188 -2.05 4.79 -11.32
C ASN A 188 -1.78 5.09 -9.84
N LEU A 189 -1.49 4.08 -9.02
CA LEU A 189 -1.00 4.29 -7.66
C LEU A 189 0.32 5.08 -7.67
N GLY A 190 1.26 4.74 -8.55
CA GLY A 190 2.50 5.47 -8.73
C GLY A 190 2.29 6.94 -9.10
N ARG A 191 1.31 7.24 -9.97
CA ARG A 191 0.92 8.63 -10.28
C ARG A 191 0.35 9.36 -9.06
N ALA A 192 -0.49 8.71 -8.26
CA ALA A 192 -1.06 9.29 -7.05
C ALA A 192 0.03 9.66 -6.05
N PHE A 193 0.99 8.75 -5.83
CA PHE A 193 2.17 9.05 -5.02
C PHE A 193 3.03 10.17 -5.60
N LEU A 194 3.24 10.20 -6.91
CA LEU A 194 4.05 11.23 -7.57
C LEU A 194 3.41 12.62 -7.41
N MET A 195 2.08 12.75 -7.62
CA MET A 195 1.37 14.02 -7.41
C MET A 195 1.38 14.43 -5.93
N LYS A 196 1.42 13.47 -5.02
CA LYS A 196 1.56 13.72 -3.57
C LYS A 196 2.98 14.10 -3.15
N GLY A 197 3.96 13.99 -4.05
CA GLY A 197 5.38 14.25 -3.79
C GLY A 197 6.14 13.05 -3.22
N TRP A 198 5.50 11.89 -3.06
CA TRP A 198 6.08 10.67 -2.51
C TRP A 198 6.84 9.88 -3.59
N LYS A 199 7.94 10.46 -4.06
CA LYS A 199 8.72 9.93 -5.20
C LYS A 199 9.22 8.50 -4.98
N GLY A 200 9.68 8.14 -3.78
CA GLY A 200 10.15 6.78 -3.48
C GLY A 200 9.06 5.72 -3.67
N MET A 201 7.87 5.97 -3.10
CA MET A 201 6.70 5.10 -3.26
C MET A 201 6.23 5.05 -4.72
N ALA A 202 6.27 6.19 -5.42
CA ALA A 202 5.95 6.25 -6.84
C ALA A 202 6.89 5.34 -7.66
N GLN A 203 8.20 5.40 -7.42
CA GLN A 203 9.18 4.57 -8.12
C GLN A 203 8.96 3.07 -7.87
N SER A 204 8.64 2.69 -6.63
CA SER A 204 8.30 1.30 -6.30
C SER A 204 7.06 0.82 -7.06
N ALA A 205 5.99 1.62 -7.08
CA ALA A 205 4.75 1.27 -7.78
C ALA A 205 4.95 1.20 -9.31
N PHE A 206 5.71 2.14 -9.90
CA PHE A 206 6.05 2.07 -11.33
C PHE A 206 6.93 0.87 -11.67
N LYS A 207 7.86 0.49 -10.79
CA LYS A 207 8.66 -0.72 -10.96
C LYS A 207 7.76 -1.96 -11.02
N GLN A 208 6.81 -2.11 -10.11
CA GLN A 208 5.86 -3.23 -10.12
C GLN A 208 5.01 -3.25 -11.39
N ALA A 209 4.51 -2.09 -11.82
CA ALA A 209 3.78 -1.98 -13.09
C ALA A 209 4.62 -2.45 -14.29
N LEU A 210 5.93 -2.16 -14.32
CA LEU A 210 6.84 -2.62 -15.38
C LEU A 210 7.22 -4.10 -15.28
N VAL A 211 7.20 -4.68 -14.08
CA VAL A 211 7.36 -6.14 -13.90
C VAL A 211 6.16 -6.87 -14.52
N LEU A 212 4.95 -6.38 -14.25
CA LEU A 212 3.70 -6.98 -14.75
C LEU A 212 3.46 -6.69 -16.24
N ASN A 213 3.72 -5.45 -16.67
CA ASN A 213 3.65 -5.03 -18.06
C ASN A 213 4.88 -4.17 -18.40
N PRO A 214 5.92 -4.76 -19.00
CA PRO A 214 7.13 -4.04 -19.40
C PRO A 214 6.89 -2.88 -20.38
N ASN A 215 5.70 -2.79 -20.99
CA ASN A 215 5.29 -1.75 -21.92
C ASN A 215 4.27 -0.77 -21.34
N ASP A 216 4.03 -0.77 -20.02
CA ASP A 216 3.11 0.19 -19.38
C ASP A 216 3.57 1.64 -19.66
N PRO A 217 2.75 2.46 -20.32
CA PRO A 217 3.16 3.78 -20.80
C PRO A 217 3.36 4.79 -19.66
N ILE A 218 2.58 4.65 -18.58
CA ILE A 218 2.66 5.53 -17.42
C ILE A 218 3.94 5.21 -16.66
N ALA A 219 4.18 3.94 -16.38
CA ALA A 219 5.34 3.50 -15.64
C ALA A 219 6.64 3.75 -16.42
N LYS A 220 6.69 3.49 -17.73
CA LYS A 220 7.86 3.85 -18.56
C LYS A 220 8.19 5.34 -18.52
N LYS A 221 7.18 6.20 -18.48
CA LYS A 221 7.36 7.65 -18.48
C LYS A 221 7.92 8.17 -17.16
N HIS A 222 7.57 7.53 -16.04
CA HIS A 222 7.83 8.05 -14.70
C HIS A 222 8.79 7.21 -13.87
N TYR A 223 9.13 6.00 -14.30
CA TYR A 223 10.13 5.15 -13.63
C TYR A 223 11.55 5.63 -13.94
N GLU A 224 12.31 5.86 -12.88
CA GLU A 224 13.73 6.18 -12.93
C GLU A 224 14.49 4.99 -12.33
N PRO A 225 15.19 4.18 -13.15
CA PRO A 225 15.97 3.08 -12.62
C PRO A 225 17.09 3.63 -11.75
N GLU A 226 17.30 2.97 -10.61
CA GLU A 226 18.36 3.35 -9.67
C GLU A 226 19.71 3.30 -10.39
N LYS A 227 20.38 4.45 -10.55
CA LYS A 227 21.73 4.49 -11.08
C LYS A 227 22.61 3.81 -10.06
N THR A 228 23.02 2.57 -10.34
CA THR A 228 24.06 1.90 -9.57
C THR A 228 25.25 2.85 -9.49
N ARG A 229 25.50 3.41 -8.30
CA ARG A 229 26.80 4.04 -8.03
C ARG A 229 27.80 2.92 -8.24
N LYS A 230 28.45 2.90 -9.42
CA LYS A 230 29.55 2.00 -9.69
C LYS A 230 30.45 2.05 -8.47
N LYS A 231 30.59 0.88 -7.84
CA LYS A 231 31.32 0.65 -6.61
C LYS A 231 32.77 1.08 -6.83
N GLY A 232 33.06 2.36 -6.61
CA GLY A 232 34.42 2.93 -6.57
C GLY A 232 35.26 2.38 -5.42
N LEU A 233 34.77 1.35 -4.72
CA LEU A 233 35.46 0.66 -3.64
C LEU A 233 36.53 -0.31 -4.15
N LEU A 234 36.52 -0.70 -5.43
CA LEU A 234 37.57 -1.58 -5.99
C LEU A 234 38.77 -0.80 -6.55
N ASP A 235 38.61 0.48 -6.90
CA ASP A 235 39.70 1.29 -7.45
C ASP A 235 40.72 1.71 -6.37
N GLY A 236 40.25 1.91 -5.13
CA GLY A 236 41.12 2.23 -3.98
C GLY A 236 41.84 1.02 -3.34
N LEU A 237 41.44 -0.22 -3.67
CA LEU A 237 42.00 -1.44 -3.07
C LEU A 237 43.10 -2.08 -3.95
N LEU A 238 43.09 -1.86 -5.25
CA LEU A 238 44.13 -2.36 -6.17
C LEU A 238 45.35 -1.44 -6.32
N GLY A 239 45.27 -0.18 -5.85
CA GLY A 239 46.38 0.78 -5.89
C GLY A 239 47.47 0.61 -4.82
N ARG A 240 47.34 -0.34 -3.88
CA ARG A 240 48.29 -0.54 -2.76
C ARG A 240 49.26 -1.72 -2.93
N PHE A 241 49.24 -2.43 -4.06
CA PHE A 241 50.11 -3.60 -4.31
C PHE A 241 51.11 -3.42 -5.45
N LYS A 242 51.52 -2.19 -5.77
CA LYS A 242 52.70 -1.94 -6.60
C LYS A 242 53.56 -0.83 -6.01
N LYS A 243 54.48 -1.23 -5.13
CA LYS A 243 55.80 -0.63 -5.00
C LYS A 243 56.66 -1.60 -4.18
N ASP A 244 57.31 -2.51 -4.90
CA ASP A 244 58.64 -3.00 -4.52
C ASP A 244 59.66 -1.86 -4.73
#